data_AF-A0A7S3AXU3-F1
#
_entry.id   AF-A0A7S3AXU3-F1
#
_cell.length_a   1.000
_cell.length_b   1.000
_cell.length_c   1.000
_cell.angle_alpha   90.00
_cell.angle_beta   90.00
_cell.angle_gamma   90.00
#
_symmetry.space_group_name_H-M   'P 1'
#
loop_
_entity.id
_entity.type
_entity.pdbx_description
1 polymer ?
#
loop_
_entity_poly.entity_id
_entity_poly.type
_entity_poly.pdbx_seq_one_letter_code
_entity_poly.pdbx_strand_id
1 'polypeptide(L)'
;QWLAQWERDFATLRIDHTRSHADLHPCPHDFQSLRIWAKVQRRESELWHMQYIDRERCRAAGYSGPFVLPGSSLFLDFCRSLVERYNLNPLLTRGHVQSVRVLDLGGDSPDGGSPCGDSTGEARFEVTLADGRTFRTRRVVCAMGPGPMFAGMRANSPWWCEELLKSMPPRAWPGRVCHSSQLVSVLRGHGLATSADAAGGGGGGGAAG
;
A
#
# COMPACT_ATOMS: atom_id res chain seq x y z
N GLN A 1 6.53 -14.26 10.03
CA GLN A 1 5.65 -14.46 8.85
C GLN A 1 4.94 -13.15 8.53
N TRP A 2 4.90 -12.75 7.26
CA TRP A 2 4.45 -11.43 6.76
C TRP A 2 2.95 -11.13 7.02
N LEU A 3 2.07 -12.13 6.95
CA LEU A 3 0.61 -11.97 7.10
C LEU A 3 0.07 -12.39 8.47
N ALA A 4 0.94 -12.70 9.43
CA ALA A 4 0.50 -13.32 10.69
C ALA A 4 -0.52 -12.48 11.48
N GLN A 5 -0.46 -11.15 11.38
CA GLN A 5 -1.46 -10.29 12.03
C GLN A 5 -2.82 -10.41 11.35
N TRP A 6 -2.87 -10.36 10.02
CA TRP A 6 -4.12 -10.52 9.27
C TRP A 6 -4.76 -11.89 9.48
N GLU A 7 -3.95 -12.95 9.52
CA GLU A 7 -4.42 -14.31 9.82
C GLU A 7 -5.11 -14.37 11.19
N ARG A 8 -4.51 -13.76 12.22
CA ARG A 8 -5.11 -13.66 13.55
C ARG A 8 -6.37 -12.79 13.56
N ASP A 9 -6.36 -11.66 12.89
CA ASP A 9 -7.49 -10.73 12.87
C ASP A 9 -8.69 -11.35 12.17
N PHE A 10 -8.47 -12.02 11.04
CA PHE A 10 -9.54 -12.72 10.30
C PHE A 10 -10.16 -13.82 11.14
N ALA A 11 -9.33 -14.62 11.83
CA ALA A 11 -9.81 -15.66 12.74
C ALA A 11 -10.58 -15.07 13.95
N THR A 12 -10.04 -14.02 14.57
CA THR A 12 -10.63 -13.39 15.77
C THR A 12 -11.96 -12.74 15.46
N LEU A 13 -12.06 -12.03 14.33
CA LEU A 13 -13.26 -11.34 13.90
C LEU A 13 -14.22 -12.25 13.12
N ARG A 14 -13.89 -13.53 12.94
CA ARG A 14 -14.68 -14.51 12.17
C ARG A 14 -15.06 -13.98 10.78
N ILE A 15 -14.05 -13.45 10.08
CA ILE A 15 -14.22 -12.95 8.72
C ILE A 15 -14.12 -14.16 7.78
N ASP A 16 -15.25 -14.62 7.25
CA ASP A 16 -15.29 -15.78 6.34
C ASP A 16 -14.85 -15.42 4.92
N HIS A 17 -15.19 -14.23 4.46
CA HIS A 17 -14.87 -13.71 3.13
C HIS A 17 -14.33 -12.29 3.22
N THR A 18 -13.39 -11.93 2.35
CA THR A 18 -12.88 -10.56 2.32
C THR A 18 -13.95 -9.59 1.83
N ARG A 19 -13.93 -8.35 2.30
CA ARG A 19 -14.84 -7.30 1.81
C ARG A 19 -14.51 -6.80 0.39
N SER A 20 -13.28 -7.02 -0.06
CA SER A 20 -12.83 -6.67 -1.41
C SER A 20 -13.21 -7.76 -2.40
N HIS A 21 -13.53 -7.39 -3.64
CA HIS A 21 -13.80 -8.37 -4.68
C HIS A 21 -12.52 -9.10 -5.11
N ALA A 22 -12.68 -10.28 -5.74
CA ALA A 22 -11.58 -11.15 -6.12
C ALA A 22 -10.53 -10.47 -7.01
N ASP A 23 -10.94 -9.47 -7.80
CA ASP A 23 -10.01 -8.72 -8.65
C ASP A 23 -9.22 -7.61 -7.92
N LEU A 24 -9.55 -7.29 -6.66
CA LEU A 24 -8.79 -6.37 -5.80
C LEU A 24 -7.84 -7.17 -4.90
N HIS A 25 -6.72 -7.58 -5.50
CA HIS A 25 -5.71 -8.40 -4.84
C HIS A 25 -4.30 -7.84 -5.08
N PRO A 26 -3.27 -8.28 -4.34
CA PRO A 26 -1.93 -7.69 -4.43
C PRO A 26 -1.06 -8.20 -5.59
N CYS A 27 -1.55 -9.08 -6.48
CA CYS A 27 -0.77 -9.50 -7.65
C CYS A 27 -0.58 -8.33 -8.63
N PRO A 28 0.67 -7.97 -8.96
CA PRO A 28 0.96 -6.78 -9.78
C PRO A 28 0.76 -7.00 -11.28
N HIS A 29 0.60 -8.26 -11.73
CA HIS A 29 0.66 -8.60 -13.16
C HIS A 29 -0.72 -8.73 -13.82
N ASP A 30 -1.67 -9.35 -13.12
CA ASP A 30 -2.98 -9.69 -13.70
C ASP A 30 -4.06 -9.60 -12.62
N PHE A 31 -5.07 -8.76 -12.85
CA PHE A 31 -6.22 -8.56 -11.97
C PHE A 31 -7.12 -9.79 -11.83
N GLN A 32 -7.01 -10.79 -12.72
CA GLN A 32 -7.71 -12.07 -12.59
C GLN A 32 -6.90 -13.14 -11.84
N SER A 33 -5.69 -12.82 -11.39
CA SER A 33 -4.73 -13.80 -10.88
C SER A 33 -5.27 -14.62 -9.70
N LEU A 34 -6.03 -14.01 -8.78
CA LEU A 34 -6.63 -14.75 -7.67
C LEU A 34 -7.64 -15.79 -8.14
N ARG A 35 -8.48 -15.45 -9.13
CA ARG A 35 -9.53 -16.34 -9.65
C ARG A 35 -8.91 -17.50 -10.42
N ILE A 36 -7.90 -17.21 -11.23
CA ILE A 36 -7.13 -18.23 -11.95
C ILE A 36 -6.43 -19.14 -10.94
N TRP A 37 -5.79 -18.57 -9.91
CA TRP A 37 -5.12 -19.35 -8.88
C TRP A 37 -6.10 -20.26 -8.12
N ALA A 38 -7.27 -19.74 -7.72
CA ALA A 38 -8.32 -20.55 -7.09
C ALA A 38 -8.73 -21.73 -7.97
N LYS A 39 -8.90 -21.51 -9.28
CA LYS A 39 -9.19 -22.58 -10.24
C LYS A 39 -8.08 -23.63 -10.34
N VAL A 40 -6.83 -23.20 -10.43
CA VAL A 40 -5.67 -24.10 -10.49
C VAL A 40 -5.56 -24.94 -9.23
N GLN A 41 -5.85 -24.36 -8.06
CA GLN A 41 -5.84 -25.05 -6.77
C GLN A 41 -7.11 -25.87 -6.50
N ARG A 42 -8.12 -25.83 -7.39
CA ARG A 42 -9.43 -26.47 -7.21
C ARG A 42 -10.20 -25.96 -5.98
N ARG A 43 -10.13 -24.65 -5.73
CA ARG A 43 -10.72 -23.96 -4.57
C ARG A 43 -11.75 -22.91 -4.99
N GLU A 44 -12.34 -23.04 -6.18
CA GLU A 44 -13.36 -22.11 -6.67
C GLU A 44 -14.59 -22.05 -5.74
N SER A 45 -14.86 -23.10 -4.97
CA SER A 45 -15.93 -23.12 -3.97
C SER A 45 -15.76 -22.09 -2.85
N GLU A 46 -14.54 -21.57 -2.65
CA GLU A 46 -14.26 -20.49 -1.70
C GLU A 46 -14.48 -19.09 -2.30
N LEU A 47 -14.85 -18.98 -3.57
CA LEU A 47 -15.27 -17.73 -4.19
C LEU A 47 -16.76 -17.51 -3.94
N TRP A 48 -17.07 -16.60 -3.02
CA TRP A 48 -18.43 -16.30 -2.62
C TRP A 48 -19.07 -15.28 -3.57
N HIS A 49 -20.14 -15.69 -4.24
CA HIS A 49 -20.96 -14.77 -5.03
C HIS A 49 -21.89 -13.97 -4.12
N MET A 50 -21.81 -12.65 -4.18
CA MET A 50 -22.70 -11.77 -3.42
C MET A 50 -24.15 -12.01 -3.85
N GLN A 51 -24.96 -12.46 -2.90
CA GLN A 51 -26.37 -12.85 -3.12
C GLN A 51 -27.34 -11.68 -2.87
N TYR A 52 -26.98 -10.76 -1.98
CA TYR A 52 -27.84 -9.65 -1.56
C TYR A 52 -27.77 -8.42 -2.48
N ILE A 53 -27.15 -8.55 -3.65
CA ILE A 53 -27.04 -7.46 -4.63
C ILE A 53 -27.99 -7.73 -5.79
N ASP A 54 -28.91 -6.79 -6.02
CA ASP A 54 -29.71 -6.74 -7.24
C ASP A 54 -28.81 -6.39 -8.44
N ARG A 55 -28.38 -7.42 -9.14
CA ARG A 55 -27.46 -7.31 -10.27
C ARG A 55 -28.07 -6.58 -11.45
N GLU A 56 -29.38 -6.70 -11.65
CA GLU A 56 -30.08 -6.03 -12.74
C GLU A 56 -30.11 -4.54 -12.49
N ARG A 57 -30.47 -4.13 -11.27
CA ARG A 57 -30.42 -2.73 -10.86
C ARG A 57 -29.01 -2.15 -10.92
N CYS A 58 -28.00 -2.90 -10.48
CA CYS A 58 -26.60 -2.47 -10.60
C CYS A 58 -26.20 -2.25 -12.07
N ARG A 59 -26.53 -3.19 -12.97
CA ARG A 59 -26.22 -3.06 -14.40
C ARG A 59 -26.95 -1.88 -15.04
N ALA A 60 -28.23 -1.68 -14.70
CA ALA A 60 -29.01 -0.53 -15.16
C ALA A 60 -28.40 0.81 -14.69
N ALA A 61 -27.78 0.83 -13.52
CA ALA A 61 -27.02 1.97 -13.01
C ALA A 61 -25.58 2.09 -13.56
N GLY A 62 -25.20 1.24 -14.52
CA GLY A 62 -23.87 1.25 -15.15
C GLY A 62 -22.78 0.47 -14.39
N TYR A 63 -23.12 -0.24 -13.30
CA TYR A 63 -22.18 -1.06 -12.55
C TYR A 63 -22.34 -2.55 -12.91
N SER A 64 -21.40 -3.08 -13.69
CA SER A 64 -21.37 -4.49 -14.09
C SER A 64 -20.40 -5.34 -13.27
N GLY A 65 -19.90 -4.80 -12.15
CA GLY A 65 -18.67 -5.24 -11.49
C GLY A 65 -18.60 -6.71 -11.05
N PRO A 66 -17.45 -7.13 -10.53
CA PRO A 66 -17.30 -8.48 -9.98
C PRO A 66 -18.02 -8.59 -8.62
N PHE A 67 -19.14 -9.31 -8.60
CA PHE A 67 -19.90 -9.62 -7.39
C PHE A 67 -19.36 -10.87 -6.66
N VAL A 68 -18.03 -11.02 -6.59
CA VAL A 68 -17.36 -12.21 -6.07
C VAL A 68 -16.32 -11.84 -5.02
N LEU A 69 -16.46 -12.37 -3.82
CA LEU A 69 -15.56 -12.17 -2.69
C LEU A 69 -14.76 -13.46 -2.43
N PRO A 70 -13.43 -13.41 -2.34
CA PRO A 70 -12.66 -14.58 -1.95
C PRO A 70 -12.87 -14.89 -0.46
N GLY A 71 -12.94 -16.18 -0.15
CA GLY A 71 -12.79 -16.69 1.20
C GLY A 71 -11.48 -16.20 1.82
N SER A 72 -11.53 -15.93 3.12
CA SER A 72 -10.37 -15.46 3.87
C SER A 72 -9.18 -16.39 3.76
N SER A 73 -9.42 -17.71 3.83
CA SER A 73 -8.36 -18.72 3.72
C SER A 73 -7.75 -18.75 2.31
N LEU A 74 -8.59 -18.75 1.27
CA LEU A 74 -8.17 -18.64 -0.14
C LEU A 74 -7.31 -17.38 -0.37
N PHE A 75 -7.74 -16.23 0.14
CA PHE A 75 -7.03 -14.96 -0.03
C PHE A 75 -5.66 -14.96 0.66
N LEU A 76 -5.59 -15.46 1.90
CA LEU A 76 -4.34 -15.54 2.65
C LEU A 76 -3.33 -16.48 1.97
N ASP A 77 -3.79 -17.64 1.53
CA ASP A 77 -2.96 -18.63 0.84
C ASP A 77 -2.51 -18.10 -0.54
N PHE A 78 -3.38 -17.40 -1.26
CA PHE A 78 -3.01 -16.70 -2.48
C PHE A 78 -1.89 -15.69 -2.22
N CYS A 79 -1.97 -14.90 -1.15
CA CYS A 79 -0.92 -13.94 -0.81
C CYS A 79 0.40 -14.63 -0.45
N ARG A 80 0.38 -15.77 0.25
CA ARG A 80 1.59 -16.58 0.48
C ARG A 80 2.18 -17.08 -0.84
N SER A 81 1.35 -17.52 -1.78
CA SER A 81 1.80 -17.92 -3.12
C SER A 81 2.49 -16.76 -3.87
N LEU A 82 2.09 -15.51 -3.66
CA LEU A 82 2.73 -14.35 -4.28
C LEU A 82 4.12 -14.10 -3.68
N VAL A 83 4.26 -14.21 -2.34
CA VAL A 83 5.56 -14.09 -1.66
C VAL A 83 6.55 -15.12 -2.19
N GLU A 84 6.10 -16.33 -2.45
CA GLU A 84 6.91 -17.41 -3.02
C GLU A 84 7.21 -17.17 -4.51
N ARG A 85 6.18 -16.94 -5.34
CA ARG A 85 6.35 -16.74 -6.80
C ARG A 85 7.23 -15.56 -7.16
N TYR A 86 7.14 -14.47 -6.41
CA TYR A 86 7.97 -13.28 -6.61
C TYR A 86 9.25 -13.28 -5.76
N ASN A 87 9.53 -14.37 -5.05
CA ASN A 87 10.70 -14.52 -4.18
C ASN A 87 10.93 -13.30 -3.28
N LEU A 88 9.88 -12.89 -2.56
CA LEU A 88 9.94 -11.67 -1.73
C LEU A 88 10.67 -11.90 -0.42
N ASN A 89 10.76 -13.13 0.08
CA ASN A 89 11.35 -13.44 1.40
C ASN A 89 12.75 -12.83 1.63
N PRO A 90 13.71 -12.87 0.69
CA PRO A 90 15.02 -12.23 0.87
C PRO A 90 14.96 -10.71 0.99
N LEU A 91 13.87 -10.08 0.50
CA LEU A 91 13.65 -8.63 0.58
C LEU A 91 12.95 -8.22 1.88
N LEU A 92 12.45 -9.19 2.66
CA LEU A 92 11.71 -8.92 3.90
C LEU A 92 12.63 -8.89 5.11
N THR A 93 12.72 -7.72 5.73
CA THR A 93 13.36 -7.60 7.05
C THR A 93 12.30 -7.54 8.14
N ARG A 94 12.28 -8.54 9.03
CA ARG A 94 11.47 -8.48 10.25
C ARG A 94 12.06 -7.45 11.22
N GLY A 95 11.24 -6.51 11.67
CA GLY A 95 11.63 -5.54 12.69
C GLY A 95 10.49 -4.59 13.05
N HIS A 96 10.69 -3.79 14.10
CA HIS A 96 9.82 -2.68 14.45
C HIS A 96 10.54 -1.38 14.08
N VAL A 97 9.96 -0.59 13.19
CA VAL A 97 10.52 0.72 12.81
C VAL A 97 10.34 1.66 14.00
N GLN A 98 11.45 2.16 14.53
CA GLN A 98 11.47 3.09 15.66
C GLN A 98 11.47 4.55 15.19
N SER A 99 12.22 4.86 14.12
CA SER A 99 12.29 6.22 13.59
C SER A 99 12.55 6.24 12.08
N VAL A 100 12.05 7.31 11.45
CA VAL A 100 12.37 7.67 10.07
C VAL A 100 12.87 9.11 10.11
N ARG A 101 14.10 9.33 9.64
CA ARG A 101 14.75 10.64 9.62
C ARG A 101 15.06 11.05 8.20
N VAL A 102 14.92 12.34 7.92
CA VAL A 102 15.43 12.96 6.69
C VAL A 102 16.94 13.17 6.87
N LEU A 103 17.71 12.82 5.85
CA LEU A 103 19.14 13.12 5.79
C LEU A 103 19.32 14.46 5.08
N ASP A 104 20.12 15.34 5.68
CA ASP A 104 20.49 16.60 5.05
C ASP A 104 21.56 16.31 3.99
N LEU A 105 21.17 16.43 2.72
CA LEU A 105 22.10 16.35 1.61
C LEU A 105 22.64 17.75 1.39
N GLY A 106 23.72 18.07 2.10
CA GLY A 106 24.29 19.42 2.15
C GLY A 106 24.41 20.04 0.77
N GLY A 107 23.69 21.14 0.56
CA GLY A 107 23.83 22.01 -0.60
C GLY A 107 24.41 23.33 -0.15
N ASP A 108 25.70 23.34 0.19
CA ASP A 108 26.55 24.54 0.25
C ASP A 108 28.02 24.08 0.15
N SER A 109 28.41 23.64 -1.06
CA SER A 109 29.82 23.81 -1.45
C SER A 109 29.97 25.27 -1.89
N PRO A 110 30.91 26.05 -1.31
CA PRO A 110 31.07 27.47 -1.62
C PRO A 110 31.60 27.75 -3.03
N ASP A 111 32.03 26.72 -3.75
CA ASP A 111 32.38 26.82 -5.16
C ASP A 111 31.11 26.58 -6.00
N GLY A 112 30.63 27.63 -6.66
CA GLY A 112 29.42 27.68 -7.49
C GLY A 112 29.42 26.75 -8.71
N GLY A 113 29.60 25.45 -8.48
CA GLY A 113 29.35 24.39 -9.43
C GLY A 113 27.85 24.22 -9.66
N SER A 114 27.48 24.22 -10.92
CA SER A 114 26.12 24.07 -11.42
C SER A 114 25.31 22.99 -10.68
N PRO A 115 24.02 23.18 -10.37
CA PRO A 115 23.16 22.14 -9.77
C PRO A 115 22.78 21.02 -10.76
N CYS A 116 23.46 20.97 -11.93
CA CYS A 116 23.30 19.96 -12.96
C CYS A 116 24.53 19.05 -12.95
N GLY A 117 24.61 18.18 -11.94
CA GLY A 117 25.57 17.08 -11.90
C GLY A 117 24.83 15.81 -11.56
N ASP A 118 24.73 14.91 -12.54
CA ASP A 118 24.16 13.55 -12.50
C ASP A 118 24.87 12.61 -11.49
N SER A 119 24.99 13.04 -10.24
CA SER A 119 25.52 12.24 -9.15
C SER A 119 24.39 11.43 -8.53
N THR A 120 24.15 10.27 -9.15
CA THR A 120 23.77 9.00 -8.50
C THR A 120 23.10 9.13 -7.13
N GLY A 121 21.77 9.09 -7.12
CA GLY A 121 20.96 9.41 -5.96
C GLY A 121 21.43 8.92 -4.58
N GLU A 122 21.75 9.90 -3.76
CA GLU A 122 22.01 9.76 -2.35
C GLU A 122 20.73 9.37 -1.60
N ALA A 123 20.91 8.57 -0.55
CA ALA A 123 19.82 8.21 0.34
C ALA A 123 19.29 9.46 1.04
N ARG A 124 17.97 9.63 1.04
CA ARG A 124 17.26 10.81 1.57
C ARG A 124 16.68 10.57 2.95
N PHE A 125 16.48 9.30 3.28
CA PHE A 125 15.90 8.84 4.52
C PHE A 125 16.80 7.82 5.18
N GLU A 126 16.89 7.90 6.49
CA GLU A 126 17.44 6.86 7.35
C GLU A 126 16.31 6.29 8.22
N VAL A 127 16.10 4.99 8.13
CA VAL A 127 15.10 4.25 8.90
C VAL A 127 15.83 3.43 9.95
N THR A 128 15.50 3.64 11.22
CA THR A 128 16.10 2.90 12.34
C THR A 128 15.08 1.93 12.91
N LEU A 129 15.47 0.67 13.05
CA LEU A 129 14.69 -0.35 13.74
C LEU A 129 14.97 -0.31 15.25
N ALA A 130 14.03 -0.79 16.04
CA ALA A 130 14.15 -0.85 17.50
C ALA A 130 15.32 -1.71 18.01
N ASP A 131 15.87 -2.58 17.16
CA ASP A 131 17.08 -3.37 17.45
C ASP A 131 18.39 -2.69 17.04
N GLY A 132 18.33 -1.42 16.61
CA GLY A 132 19.48 -0.60 16.23
C GLY A 132 19.91 -0.75 14.77
N ARG A 133 19.36 -1.68 13.99
CA ARG A 133 19.65 -1.78 12.56
C ARG A 133 19.14 -0.55 11.82
N THR A 134 19.94 -0.02 10.89
CA THR A 134 19.60 1.17 10.09
C THR A 134 19.57 0.89 8.60
N PHE A 135 18.67 1.55 7.88
CA PHE A 135 18.49 1.44 6.44
C PHE A 135 18.48 2.83 5.81
N ARG A 136 19.25 3.02 4.75
CA ARG A 136 19.31 4.27 3.99
C ARG A 136 18.61 4.10 2.65
N THR A 137 17.65 4.98 2.36
CA THR A 137 16.82 4.88 1.15
C THR A 137 16.43 6.24 0.59
N ARG A 138 16.07 6.28 -0.68
CA ARG A 138 15.54 7.49 -1.34
C ARG A 138 14.05 7.71 -1.06
N ARG A 139 13.30 6.65 -0.75
CA ARG A 139 11.85 6.69 -0.57
C ARG A 139 11.44 5.75 0.56
N VAL A 140 10.47 6.20 1.36
CA VAL A 140 9.85 5.41 2.42
C VAL A 140 8.34 5.36 2.14
N VAL A 141 7.77 4.15 2.14
CA VAL A 141 6.33 3.94 2.02
C VAL A 141 5.83 3.33 3.32
N CYS A 142 4.94 4.06 4.00
CA CYS A 142 4.35 3.61 5.27
C CYS A 142 3.01 2.91 5.03
N ALA A 143 3.00 1.59 5.01
CA ALA A 143 1.80 0.75 4.80
C ALA A 143 1.35 0.05 6.10
N MET A 144 1.24 0.80 7.20
CA MET A 144 1.02 0.25 8.56
C MET A 144 -0.44 -0.11 8.89
N GLY A 145 -1.35 -0.02 7.91
CA GLY A 145 -2.79 -0.22 8.13
C GLY A 145 -3.38 0.80 9.10
N PRO A 146 -4.65 0.61 9.53
CA PRO A 146 -5.24 1.40 10.60
C PRO A 146 -4.65 0.94 11.94
N GLY A 147 -3.49 1.47 12.34
CA GLY A 147 -2.91 1.24 13.66
C GLY A 147 -3.84 1.62 14.83
N PRO A 148 -3.43 1.40 16.10
CA PRO A 148 -4.23 1.72 17.29
C PRO A 148 -4.65 3.22 17.38
N MET A 149 -4.01 4.07 16.59
CA MET A 149 -4.30 5.50 16.47
C MET A 149 -5.46 5.84 15.52
N PHE A 150 -6.07 4.85 14.86
CA PHE A 150 -7.16 5.04 13.89
C PHE A 150 -8.57 5.06 14.52
N ALA A 151 -8.64 5.22 15.85
CA ALA A 151 -9.84 5.71 16.52
C ALA A 151 -10.09 7.19 16.12
N GLY A 152 -10.52 7.43 14.88
CA GLY A 152 -11.19 8.70 14.52
C GLY A 152 -10.87 9.38 13.19
N MET A 153 -10.03 8.84 12.28
CA MET A 153 -9.67 9.63 11.09
C MET A 153 -9.67 8.82 9.78
N ARG A 154 -10.65 9.11 8.92
CA ARG A 154 -10.55 8.93 7.48
C ARG A 154 -10.10 10.27 6.91
N ALA A 155 -8.95 10.28 6.24
CA ALA A 155 -8.32 11.42 5.53
C ALA A 155 -7.20 12.21 6.23
N ASN A 156 -6.83 11.94 7.48
CA ASN A 156 -5.73 12.67 8.12
C ASN A 156 -4.43 11.85 8.11
N SER A 157 -3.37 12.44 7.56
CA SER A 157 -2.01 11.96 7.75
C SER A 157 -1.72 11.86 9.25
N PRO A 158 -0.96 10.85 9.71
CA PRO A 158 -0.52 10.80 11.10
C PRO A 158 0.19 12.09 11.51
N TRP A 159 0.07 12.50 12.78
CA TRP A 159 0.67 13.72 13.33
C TRP A 159 2.17 13.87 13.01
N TRP A 160 2.92 12.75 13.01
CA TRP A 160 4.35 12.75 12.69
C TRP A 160 4.66 13.17 11.24
N CYS A 161 3.68 13.13 10.31
CA CYS A 161 3.88 13.63 8.95
C CYS A 161 4.16 15.13 8.93
N GLU A 162 3.51 15.90 9.80
CA GLU A 162 3.74 17.35 9.91
C GLU A 162 5.11 17.64 10.52
N GLU A 163 5.51 16.88 11.54
CA GLU A 163 6.85 16.99 12.13
C GLU A 163 7.95 16.66 11.13
N LEU A 164 7.74 15.60 10.34
CA LEU A 164 8.66 15.21 9.28
C LEU A 164 8.78 16.32 8.22
N LEU A 165 7.66 16.94 7.81
CA LEU A 165 7.66 18.07 6.89
C LEU A 165 8.39 19.30 7.47
N LYS A 166 8.21 19.61 8.76
CA LYS A 166 8.94 20.70 9.44
C LYS A 166 10.44 20.46 9.49
N SER A 167 10.87 19.20 9.54
CA SER A 167 12.30 18.83 9.55
C SER A 167 12.97 18.86 8.17
N MET A 168 12.20 19.05 7.08
CA MET A 168 12.75 19.08 5.71
C MET A 168 13.27 20.47 5.33
N PRO A 169 14.42 20.58 4.65
CA PRO A 169 14.93 21.87 4.19
C PRO A 169 14.02 22.50 3.10
N PRO A 170 13.71 23.81 3.16
CA PRO A 170 12.68 24.45 2.32
C PRO A 170 12.92 24.42 0.81
N ARG A 171 14.17 24.27 0.38
CA ARG A 171 14.59 24.44 -1.03
C ARG A 171 14.99 23.16 -1.76
N ALA A 172 15.23 22.05 -1.07
CA ALA A 172 15.90 20.89 -1.69
C ALA A 172 14.92 19.82 -2.24
N TRP A 173 13.62 19.88 -1.95
CA TRP A 173 12.74 18.73 -2.15
C TRP A 173 11.34 19.06 -2.70
N PRO A 174 11.17 19.20 -4.02
CA PRO A 174 9.84 19.19 -4.62
C PRO A 174 9.28 17.75 -4.55
N GLY A 175 8.48 17.40 -3.53
CA GLY A 175 7.86 16.06 -3.46
C GLY A 175 7.55 15.54 -2.06
N ARG A 176 6.61 16.24 -1.43
CA ARG A 176 5.91 16.10 -0.15
C ARG A 176 5.69 14.66 0.36
N VAL A 177 5.77 14.50 1.68
CA VAL A 177 5.03 13.45 2.41
C VAL A 177 3.58 13.50 1.93
N CYS A 178 3.09 12.43 1.34
CA CYS A 178 1.75 12.37 0.76
C CYS A 178 0.98 11.17 1.30
N HIS A 179 -0.32 11.38 1.52
CA HIS A 179 -1.24 10.30 1.80
C HIS A 179 -1.53 9.53 0.49
N SER A 180 -1.87 8.25 0.57
CA SER A 180 -2.14 7.42 -0.62
C SER A 180 -3.24 8.01 -1.52
N SER A 181 -4.22 8.71 -0.94
CA SER A 181 -5.26 9.43 -1.70
C SER A 181 -4.75 10.59 -2.57
N GLN A 182 -3.55 11.10 -2.28
CA GLN A 182 -2.92 12.20 -3.03
C GLN A 182 -1.94 11.67 -4.09
N LEU A 183 -1.62 10.37 -4.05
CA LEU A 183 -0.56 9.77 -4.86
C LEU A 183 -0.80 9.99 -6.36
N VAL A 184 -2.03 9.78 -6.86
CA VAL A 184 -2.36 9.98 -8.28
C VAL A 184 -2.15 11.43 -8.71
N SER A 185 -2.52 12.40 -7.86
CA SER A 185 -2.32 13.83 -8.13
C SER A 185 -0.83 14.18 -8.20
N VAL A 186 -0.05 13.67 -7.24
CA VAL A 186 1.40 13.87 -7.19
C VAL A 186 2.08 13.23 -8.41
N LEU A 187 1.75 11.99 -8.75
CA LEU A 187 2.33 11.29 -9.90
C LEU A 187 2.02 12.00 -11.23
N ARG A 188 0.78 12.51 -11.40
CA ARG A 188 0.40 13.33 -12.56
C ARG A 188 1.19 14.63 -12.63
N GLY A 189 1.35 15.32 -11.49
CA GLY A 189 2.12 16.57 -11.40
C GLY A 189 3.61 16.42 -11.74
N HIS A 190 4.16 15.21 -11.61
CA HIS A 190 5.55 14.89 -11.97
C HIS A 190 5.71 14.17 -13.32
N GLY A 191 4.64 14.05 -14.12
CA GLY A 191 4.70 13.38 -15.43
C GLY A 191 4.97 11.87 -15.35
N LEU A 192 4.77 11.25 -14.18
CA LEU A 192 5.03 9.83 -13.93
C LEU A 192 3.77 8.97 -14.01
N ALA A 193 2.59 9.56 -14.19
CA ALA A 193 1.35 8.82 -14.38
C ALA A 193 1.16 8.47 -15.85
N THR A 194 1.18 7.18 -16.18
CA THR A 194 0.63 6.68 -17.44
C THR A 194 -0.88 6.46 -17.27
N SER A 195 -1.63 6.33 -18.37
CA SER A 195 -3.10 6.20 -18.34
C SER A 195 -3.63 4.99 -17.54
N ALA A 196 -2.76 4.07 -17.10
CA ALA A 196 -3.10 2.84 -16.39
C ALA A 196 -2.96 2.88 -14.86
N ASP A 197 -2.44 3.96 -14.25
CA ASP A 197 -2.08 4.00 -12.81
C ASP A 197 -3.26 4.19 -11.84
N ALA A 198 -4.50 3.89 -12.27
CA ALA A 198 -5.67 3.87 -11.41
C ALA A 198 -5.73 2.56 -10.57
N ALA A 199 -4.69 2.28 -9.78
CA ALA A 199 -4.72 1.18 -8.82
C ALA A 199 -5.37 1.65 -7.51
N GLY A 200 -6.56 1.11 -7.24
CA GLY A 200 -7.44 1.48 -6.14
C GLY A 200 -6.84 1.28 -4.76
N GLY A 201 -6.72 2.37 -4.00
CA GLY A 201 -6.62 2.37 -2.55
C GLY A 201 -7.87 3.03 -1.98
N GLY A 202 -8.93 2.25 -1.73
CA GLY A 202 -10.23 2.78 -1.33
C GLY A 202 -11.04 1.83 -0.45
N GLY A 203 -10.48 1.36 0.66
CA GLY A 203 -11.24 0.71 1.73
C GLY A 203 -12.03 1.73 2.56
N GLY A 204 -13.16 2.21 2.01
CA GLY A 204 -14.14 3.07 2.68
C GLY A 204 -14.95 2.35 3.76
N GLY A 205 -16.02 2.95 4.30
CA GLY A 205 -15.80 3.97 5.29
C GLY A 205 -16.80 5.06 5.53
N GLY A 206 -17.82 5.14 4.70
CA GLY A 206 -19.03 5.81 5.09
C GLY A 206 -19.86 4.83 5.90
N ALA A 207 -20.11 5.16 7.15
CA ALA A 207 -21.34 4.73 7.80
C ALA A 207 -22.47 5.48 7.07
N ALA A 208 -23.31 4.74 6.36
CA ALA A 208 -24.65 5.22 6.02
C ALA A 208 -25.53 4.83 7.22
N GLY A 209 -26.02 5.83 7.93
CA GLY A 209 -27.24 5.73 8.72
C GLY A 209 -28.45 5.93 7.83
#